data_AF-A0AA41XDP8-F1
#
_entry.id   AF-A0AA41XDP8-F1
#
_cell.length_a   1.000
_cell.length_b   1.000
_cell.length_c   1.000
_cell.angle_alpha   90.00
_cell.angle_beta   90.00
_cell.angle_gamma   90.00
#
_symmetry.space_group_name_H-M   'P 1'
#
loop_
_entity.id
_entity.type
_entity.pdbx_description
1 polymer ?
#
loop_
_entity_poly.entity_id
_entity_poly.type
_entity_poly.pdbx_seq_one_letter_code
_entity_poly.pdbx_strand_id
1 'polypeptide(L)'
;MEPVRLGRSGLKISPVVLGCMSYGEPHRGPHSWTMPEVESRPFFERALEAGITTYDTADMYSDGTSEEIVGRVLGEIAQREEIEIATKVFFPSRPSANGGGLSRRHILTAIDDSLRRLGTDYVDLYQIHRFDPETPVEETMEALHDVVKSGKARYIGASSMWAWQFATMQHAADLGGWTRFVSMQDQYNLLQREEEREMHPYALDQGVGVLPWSPLARGRLTRPWGEETSRTGTDLVTQSMYNQAEDADRAITEAVARVADARGIPRAQVALAWVRQQPAVTSPIVGATKPHHIDDAVASTTITLTPEELASLEAPYTPRNPEGFE
;
A
#
# COMPACT_ATOMS: atom_id res chain seq x y z
N MET A 1 -6.81 15.92 -10.69
CA MET A 1 -6.69 15.69 -9.23
C MET A 1 -5.35 16.26 -8.81
N GLU A 2 -5.29 17.07 -7.74
CA GLU A 2 -4.04 17.72 -7.34
C GLU A 2 -3.07 16.72 -6.70
N PRO A 3 -1.81 16.65 -7.14
CA PRO A 3 -0.84 15.71 -6.59
C PRO A 3 -0.34 16.16 -5.20
N VAL A 4 -0.04 15.18 -4.35
CA VAL A 4 0.44 15.38 -2.97
C VAL A 4 1.91 15.00 -2.87
N ARG A 5 2.67 15.69 -2.01
CA ARG A 5 4.09 15.40 -1.80
C ARG A 5 4.26 14.19 -0.89
N LEU A 6 5.14 13.25 -1.26
CA LEU A 6 5.46 12.09 -0.43
C LEU A 6 6.44 12.46 0.67
N GLY A 7 5.93 12.66 1.88
CA GLY A 7 6.71 13.13 3.01
C GLY A 7 7.38 14.48 2.72
N ARG A 8 8.65 14.64 3.11
CA ARG A 8 9.49 15.81 2.77
C ARG A 8 10.29 15.64 1.48
N SER A 9 10.06 14.58 0.72
CA SER A 9 10.81 14.31 -0.51
C SER A 9 10.42 15.25 -1.66
N GLY A 10 11.16 15.18 -2.77
CA GLY A 10 10.82 15.85 -4.01
C GLY A 10 9.69 15.18 -4.80
N LEU A 11 9.36 13.93 -4.47
CA LEU A 11 8.36 13.14 -5.18
C LEU A 11 6.95 13.66 -4.88
N LYS A 12 6.16 13.83 -5.93
CA LYS A 12 4.72 14.05 -5.83
C LYS A 12 4.02 12.82 -6.42
N ILE A 13 2.90 12.43 -5.80
CA ILE A 13 2.12 11.26 -6.17
C ILE A 13 0.63 11.65 -6.24
N SER A 14 -0.19 10.82 -6.89
CA SER A 14 -1.64 11.00 -6.82
C SER A 14 -2.15 10.76 -5.39
N PRO A 15 -3.18 11.51 -4.93
CA PRO A 15 -3.73 11.40 -3.58
C PRO A 15 -4.55 10.12 -3.34
N VAL A 16 -4.61 9.25 -4.36
CA VAL A 16 -4.99 7.84 -4.28
C VAL A 16 -3.94 7.06 -5.06
N VAL A 17 -3.46 5.94 -4.52
CA VAL A 17 -2.58 5.00 -5.23
C VAL A 17 -3.38 3.79 -5.68
N LEU A 18 -3.21 3.35 -6.93
CA LEU A 18 -3.81 2.10 -7.39
C LEU A 18 -2.95 0.91 -6.95
N GLY A 19 -3.49 0.06 -6.09
CA GLY A 19 -2.85 -1.18 -5.66
C GLY A 19 -3.11 -2.33 -6.64
N CYS A 20 -2.04 -2.91 -7.16
CA CYS A 20 -2.08 -3.88 -8.26
C CYS A 20 -2.02 -5.35 -7.81
N MET A 21 -2.09 -5.65 -6.50
CA MET A 21 -2.09 -7.03 -5.97
C MET A 21 -3.21 -7.91 -6.56
N SER A 22 -4.33 -7.30 -6.97
CA SER A 22 -5.44 -8.01 -7.63
C SER A 22 -5.21 -8.28 -9.11
N TYR A 23 -4.16 -7.74 -9.72
CA TYR A 23 -3.87 -7.88 -11.15
C TYR A 23 -2.69 -8.85 -11.29
N GLY A 24 -2.95 -10.00 -11.90
CA GLY A 24 -2.02 -11.12 -11.91
C GLY A 24 -2.67 -12.38 -12.46
N GLU A 25 -1.86 -13.31 -12.95
CA GLU A 25 -2.35 -14.58 -13.49
C GLU A 25 -2.95 -15.46 -12.37
N PRO A 26 -4.24 -15.88 -12.45
CA PRO A 26 -4.92 -16.61 -11.38
C PRO A 26 -4.26 -17.94 -10.99
N HIS A 27 -3.47 -18.51 -11.89
CA HIS A 27 -2.78 -19.78 -11.69
C HIS A 27 -1.33 -19.60 -11.21
N ARG A 28 -0.87 -18.35 -11.01
CA ARG A 28 0.46 -18.03 -10.50
C ARG A 28 0.35 -17.39 -9.12
N GLY A 29 1.14 -17.90 -8.17
CA GLY A 29 1.10 -17.47 -6.78
C GLY A 29 -0.11 -17.99 -5.98
N PRO A 30 -0.37 -17.44 -4.78
CA PRO A 30 -1.31 -18.01 -3.83
C PRO A 30 -2.77 -17.56 -4.01
N HIS A 31 -3.06 -16.68 -4.97
CA HIS A 31 -4.35 -15.98 -5.05
C HIS A 31 -5.07 -16.29 -6.37
N SER A 32 -5.97 -17.27 -6.34
CA SER A 32 -6.77 -17.65 -7.51
C SER A 32 -7.84 -16.63 -7.93
N TRP A 33 -8.05 -15.60 -7.11
CA TRP A 33 -8.99 -14.51 -7.35
C TRP A 33 -8.38 -13.31 -8.08
N THR A 34 -7.11 -13.36 -8.47
CA THR A 34 -6.49 -12.29 -9.26
C THR A 34 -7.07 -12.24 -10.67
N MET A 35 -6.83 -11.11 -11.33
CA MET A 35 -7.43 -10.73 -12.58
C MET A 35 -6.35 -10.64 -13.67
N PRO A 36 -6.46 -11.42 -14.76
CA PRO A 36 -5.52 -11.36 -15.88
C PRO A 36 -5.49 -9.98 -16.55
N GLU A 37 -4.54 -9.77 -17.46
CA GLU A 37 -4.33 -8.48 -18.14
C GLU A 37 -5.61 -7.93 -18.81
N VAL A 38 -6.31 -8.75 -19.59
CA VAL A 38 -7.50 -8.31 -20.35
C VAL A 38 -8.60 -7.77 -19.42
N GLU A 39 -8.80 -8.42 -18.28
CA GLU A 39 -9.81 -8.03 -17.31
C GLU A 39 -9.36 -6.84 -16.44
N SER A 40 -8.05 -6.73 -16.18
CA SER A 40 -7.48 -5.68 -15.33
C SER A 40 -7.20 -4.37 -16.07
N ARG A 41 -6.94 -4.41 -17.38
CA ARG A 41 -6.65 -3.24 -18.22
C ARG A 41 -7.65 -2.07 -18.06
N PRO A 42 -8.98 -2.29 -18.06
CA PRO A 42 -9.95 -1.20 -17.88
C PRO A 42 -9.77 -0.41 -16.57
N PHE A 43 -9.22 -1.03 -15.53
CA PHE A 43 -8.94 -0.34 -14.27
C PHE A 43 -7.74 0.59 -14.37
N PHE A 44 -6.70 0.22 -15.13
CA PHE A 44 -5.57 1.11 -15.39
C PHE A 44 -6.00 2.33 -16.22
N GLU A 45 -6.78 2.10 -17.28
CA GLU A 45 -7.33 3.14 -18.15
C GLU A 45 -8.19 4.12 -17.35
N ARG A 46 -9.17 3.60 -16.59
CA ARG A 46 -10.03 4.43 -15.75
C ARG A 46 -9.25 5.20 -14.68
N ALA A 47 -8.20 4.60 -14.10
CA ALA A 47 -7.35 5.26 -13.11
C ALA A 47 -6.61 6.46 -13.72
N LEU A 48 -6.00 6.30 -14.90
CA LEU A 48 -5.35 7.42 -15.61
C LEU A 48 -6.35 8.51 -15.98
N GLU A 49 -7.51 8.14 -16.53
CA GLU A 49 -8.57 9.08 -16.87
C GLU A 49 -9.05 9.87 -15.64
N ALA A 50 -9.04 9.26 -14.45
CA ALA A 50 -9.40 9.91 -13.20
C ALA A 50 -8.26 10.77 -12.60
N GLY A 51 -7.05 10.72 -13.18
CA GLY A 51 -5.87 11.42 -12.70
C GLY A 51 -5.12 10.71 -11.57
N ILE A 52 -5.26 9.39 -11.45
CA ILE A 52 -4.36 8.55 -10.64
C ILE A 52 -3.12 8.27 -11.49
N THR A 53 -1.95 8.64 -10.98
CA THR A 53 -0.65 8.48 -11.66
C THR A 53 0.27 7.50 -10.95
N THR A 54 -0.07 7.10 -9.72
CA THR A 54 0.78 6.28 -8.86
C THR A 54 0.24 4.85 -8.73
N TYR A 55 1.10 3.86 -8.98
CA TYR A 55 0.78 2.44 -9.03
C TYR A 55 1.68 1.64 -8.09
N ASP A 56 1.09 0.80 -7.25
CA ASP A 56 1.81 -0.03 -6.28
C ASP A 56 1.68 -1.52 -6.62
N THR A 57 2.81 -2.19 -6.82
CA THR A 57 2.92 -3.63 -7.07
C THR A 57 4.03 -4.25 -6.20
N ALA A 58 4.37 -5.52 -6.40
CA ALA A 58 5.48 -6.19 -5.74
C ALA A 58 5.96 -7.39 -6.58
N ASP A 59 7.24 -7.74 -6.42
CA ASP A 59 7.84 -8.91 -7.05
C ASP A 59 7.09 -10.22 -6.76
N MET A 60 6.53 -10.37 -5.57
CA MET A 60 5.82 -11.58 -5.17
C MET A 60 4.38 -11.64 -5.67
N TYR A 61 3.76 -10.50 -6.06
CA TYR A 61 2.34 -10.46 -6.42
C TYR A 61 2.07 -11.33 -7.66
N SER A 62 1.31 -12.40 -7.43
CA SER A 62 1.07 -13.48 -8.40
C SER A 62 2.37 -13.96 -9.07
N ASP A 63 3.41 -14.22 -8.26
CA ASP A 63 4.71 -14.72 -8.72
C ASP A 63 5.35 -13.81 -9.80
N GLY A 64 5.23 -12.50 -9.61
CA GLY A 64 5.77 -11.47 -10.49
C GLY A 64 4.87 -11.09 -11.67
N THR A 65 3.78 -11.80 -11.93
CA THR A 65 2.88 -11.43 -13.05
C THR A 65 2.19 -10.10 -12.87
N SER A 66 2.02 -9.64 -11.63
CA SER A 66 1.50 -8.28 -11.40
C SER A 66 2.43 -7.23 -12.00
N GLU A 67 3.75 -7.35 -11.81
CA GLU A 67 4.72 -6.44 -12.43
C GLU A 67 4.74 -6.54 -13.95
N GLU A 68 4.60 -7.75 -14.51
CA GLU A 68 4.51 -7.95 -15.97
C GLU A 68 3.28 -7.24 -16.55
N ILE A 69 2.11 -7.37 -15.91
CA ILE A 69 0.87 -6.72 -16.34
C ILE A 69 0.98 -5.19 -16.19
N VAL A 70 1.43 -4.71 -15.03
CA VAL A 70 1.63 -3.27 -14.76
C VAL A 70 2.55 -2.66 -15.80
N GLY A 71 3.69 -3.30 -16.07
CA GLY A 71 4.68 -2.83 -17.05
C GLY A 71 4.13 -2.77 -18.47
N ARG A 72 3.51 -3.85 -18.94
CA ARG A 72 2.92 -3.90 -20.30
C ARG A 72 1.81 -2.89 -20.47
N VAL A 73 0.83 -2.87 -19.56
CA VAL A 73 -0.34 -2.00 -19.70
C VAL A 73 0.07 -0.54 -19.65
N LEU A 74 0.81 -0.11 -18.62
CA LEU A 74 1.22 1.29 -18.48
C LEU A 74 2.16 1.75 -19.59
N GLY A 75 3.06 0.87 -20.08
CA GLY A 75 3.92 1.17 -21.22
C GLY A 75 3.17 1.41 -22.53
N GLU A 76 1.92 0.98 -22.63
CA GLU A 76 1.06 1.22 -23.80
C GLU A 76 0.17 2.46 -23.65
N ILE A 77 -0.27 2.78 -22.42
CA ILE A 77 -1.33 3.79 -22.19
C ILE A 77 -0.84 5.08 -21.51
N ALA A 78 0.41 5.13 -21.04
CA ALA A 78 0.98 6.29 -20.37
C ALA A 78 2.41 6.58 -20.82
N GLN A 79 2.84 7.83 -20.65
CA GLN A 79 4.26 8.18 -20.75
C GLN A 79 4.95 7.82 -19.43
N ARG A 80 6.12 7.17 -19.49
CA ARG A 80 6.81 6.68 -18.29
C ARG A 80 7.10 7.80 -17.29
N GLU A 81 7.40 9.00 -17.77
CA GLU A 81 7.72 10.19 -16.98
C GLU A 81 6.51 10.86 -16.32
N GLU A 82 5.29 10.47 -16.69
CA GLU A 82 4.04 11.04 -16.17
C GLU A 82 3.38 10.15 -15.09
N ILE A 83 4.01 9.02 -14.75
CA ILE A 83 3.51 8.04 -13.78
C ILE A 83 4.58 7.67 -12.76
N GLU A 84 4.14 7.27 -11.58
CA GLU A 84 4.99 6.77 -10.51
C GLU A 84 4.74 5.28 -10.27
N ILE A 85 5.78 4.46 -10.41
CA ILE A 85 5.71 3.02 -10.13
C ILE A 85 6.43 2.71 -8.83
N ALA A 86 5.70 2.13 -7.88
CA ALA A 86 6.22 1.59 -6.64
C ALA A 86 6.23 0.06 -6.70
N THR A 87 7.36 -0.56 -6.35
CA THR A 87 7.46 -2.02 -6.17
C THR A 87 8.19 -2.39 -4.89
N LYS A 88 8.23 -3.68 -4.56
CA LYS A 88 8.71 -4.19 -3.27
C LYS A 88 9.61 -5.40 -3.41
N VAL A 89 10.44 -5.61 -2.39
CA VAL A 89 11.32 -6.77 -2.23
C VAL A 89 11.26 -7.27 -0.79
N PHE A 90 11.21 -8.59 -0.60
CA PHE A 90 11.47 -9.30 0.67
C PHE A 90 11.04 -10.76 0.54
N PHE A 91 9.80 -11.01 0.12
CA PHE A 91 9.24 -12.36 0.12
C PHE A 91 9.97 -13.25 -0.89
N PRO A 92 10.01 -14.58 -0.67
CA PRO A 92 10.64 -15.49 -1.61
C PRO A 92 10.05 -15.38 -3.01
N SER A 93 10.86 -14.93 -3.98
CA SER A 93 10.50 -14.85 -5.40
C SER A 93 11.08 -15.99 -6.22
N ARG A 94 11.96 -16.81 -5.63
CA ARG A 94 12.57 -18.00 -6.26
C ARG A 94 12.77 -19.11 -5.21
N PRO A 95 12.67 -20.39 -5.60
CA PRO A 95 12.93 -21.52 -4.69
C PRO A 95 14.44 -21.69 -4.45
N SER A 96 15.02 -20.79 -3.67
CA SER A 96 16.45 -20.82 -3.30
C SER A 96 16.67 -20.21 -1.92
N ALA A 97 17.74 -20.62 -1.24
CA ALA A 97 18.08 -20.08 0.10
C ALA A 97 18.34 -18.57 0.12
N ASN A 98 18.67 -17.96 -1.03
CA ASN A 98 18.85 -16.51 -1.17
C ASN A 98 17.75 -15.88 -2.05
N GLY A 99 16.60 -16.55 -2.12
CA GLY A 99 15.47 -16.17 -2.96
C GLY A 99 14.52 -15.17 -2.31
N GLY A 100 14.79 -14.74 -1.08
CA GLY A 100 14.05 -13.74 -0.31
C GLY A 100 14.96 -13.07 0.73
N GLY A 101 14.36 -12.32 1.65
CA GLY A 101 15.03 -11.50 2.66
C GLY A 101 15.52 -10.15 2.13
N LEU A 102 16.34 -9.46 2.91
CA LEU A 102 16.92 -8.15 2.58
C LEU A 102 18.45 -8.18 2.50
N SER A 103 19.04 -9.36 2.31
CA SER A 103 20.46 -9.46 1.98
C SER A 103 20.81 -8.63 0.75
N ARG A 104 22.02 -8.08 0.70
CA ARG A 104 22.52 -7.31 -0.45
C ARG A 104 22.37 -8.08 -1.76
N ARG A 105 22.65 -9.38 -1.74
CA ARG A 105 22.51 -10.26 -2.91
C ARG A 105 21.07 -10.27 -3.42
N HIS A 106 20.10 -10.44 -2.53
CA HIS A 106 18.70 -10.52 -2.91
C HIS A 106 18.20 -9.17 -3.43
N ILE A 107 18.45 -8.07 -2.72
CA ILE A 107 18.06 -6.71 -3.12
C ILE A 107 18.54 -6.38 -4.53
N LEU A 108 19.84 -6.58 -4.81
CA LEU A 108 20.42 -6.23 -6.11
C LEU A 108 19.91 -7.13 -7.25
N THR A 109 19.58 -8.39 -6.97
CA THR A 109 19.00 -9.29 -7.96
C THR A 109 17.52 -8.97 -8.20
N ALA A 110 16.77 -8.73 -7.13
CA ALA A 110 15.34 -8.50 -7.17
C ALA A 110 14.99 -7.22 -7.93
N ILE A 111 15.74 -6.13 -7.74
CA ILE A 111 15.50 -4.90 -8.53
C ILE A 111 15.70 -5.13 -10.03
N ASP A 112 16.75 -5.85 -10.44
CA ASP A 112 16.98 -6.16 -11.86
C ASP A 112 15.90 -7.05 -12.45
N ASP A 113 15.37 -7.97 -11.65
CA ASP A 113 14.25 -8.82 -12.03
C ASP A 113 12.94 -8.03 -12.15
N SER A 114 12.65 -7.13 -11.20
CA SER A 114 11.50 -6.24 -11.24
C SER A 114 11.53 -5.31 -12.44
N LEU A 115 12.66 -4.64 -12.72
CA LEU A 115 12.81 -3.76 -13.87
C LEU A 115 12.58 -4.49 -15.20
N ARG A 116 13.06 -5.74 -15.29
CA ARG A 116 12.81 -6.59 -16.48
C ARG A 116 11.34 -6.91 -16.66
N ARG A 117 10.62 -7.25 -15.59
CA ARG A 117 9.17 -7.54 -15.64
C ARG A 117 8.36 -6.28 -15.96
N LEU A 118 8.70 -5.17 -15.33
CA LEU A 118 8.06 -3.87 -15.55
C LEU A 118 8.40 -3.25 -16.91
N GLY A 119 9.45 -3.71 -17.58
CA GLY A 119 9.87 -3.18 -18.88
C GLY A 119 10.36 -1.72 -18.82
N THR A 120 11.01 -1.33 -17.73
CA THR A 120 11.51 0.04 -17.51
C THR A 120 12.89 0.05 -16.88
N ASP A 121 13.63 1.15 -16.99
CA ASP A 121 14.99 1.28 -16.46
C ASP A 121 15.04 1.72 -15.00
N TYR A 122 13.92 2.19 -14.45
CA TYR A 122 13.83 2.64 -13.06
C TYR A 122 12.42 2.48 -12.47
N VAL A 123 12.35 2.34 -11.15
CA VAL A 123 11.13 2.56 -10.37
C VAL A 123 11.22 3.87 -9.60
N ASP A 124 10.07 4.48 -9.33
CA ASP A 124 10.02 5.74 -8.59
C ASP A 124 10.22 5.49 -7.10
N LEU A 125 9.65 4.41 -6.59
CA LEU A 125 9.75 4.01 -5.19
C LEU A 125 10.04 2.52 -5.07
N TYR A 126 11.18 2.16 -4.48
CA TYR A 126 11.53 0.77 -4.19
C TYR A 126 11.44 0.51 -2.68
N GLN A 127 10.57 -0.41 -2.28
CA GLN A 127 10.21 -0.59 -0.87
C GLN A 127 10.68 -1.93 -0.33
N ILE A 128 11.16 -1.97 0.92
CA ILE A 128 11.25 -3.24 1.65
C ILE A 128 9.85 -3.67 2.05
N HIS A 129 9.45 -4.89 1.73
CA HIS A 129 8.08 -5.36 1.97
C HIS A 129 7.83 -5.67 3.45
N ARG A 130 8.88 -6.06 4.19
CA ARG A 130 8.89 -6.35 5.64
C ARG A 130 10.25 -6.01 6.22
N PHE A 131 10.34 -5.97 7.54
CA PHE A 131 11.63 -6.03 8.23
C PHE A 131 12.24 -7.43 8.14
N ASP A 132 13.55 -7.49 7.87
CA ASP A 132 14.32 -8.74 7.90
C ASP A 132 15.16 -8.80 9.19
N PRO A 133 14.84 -9.70 10.14
CA PRO A 133 15.63 -9.86 11.36
C PRO A 133 16.94 -10.65 11.16
N GLU A 134 17.14 -11.29 10.01
CA GLU A 134 18.31 -12.13 9.73
C GLU A 134 19.45 -11.35 9.07
N THR A 135 19.13 -10.33 8.28
CA THR A 135 20.12 -9.47 7.62
C THR A 135 20.47 -8.25 8.49
N PRO A 136 21.77 -7.93 8.72
CA PRO A 136 22.15 -6.69 9.37
C PRO A 136 21.53 -5.46 8.69
N VAL A 137 21.01 -4.53 9.49
CA VAL A 137 20.32 -3.34 8.96
C VAL A 137 21.26 -2.47 8.13
N GLU A 138 22.55 -2.42 8.47
CA GLU A 138 23.57 -1.69 7.74
C GLU A 138 23.77 -2.25 6.33
N GLU A 139 23.83 -3.58 6.19
CA GLU A 139 23.94 -4.24 4.88
C GLU A 139 22.72 -3.92 4.01
N THR A 140 21.54 -4.01 4.60
CA THR A 140 20.27 -3.68 3.91
C THR A 140 20.27 -2.23 3.43
N MET A 141 20.60 -1.28 4.30
CA MET A 141 20.55 0.15 3.96
C MET A 141 21.62 0.54 2.94
N GLU A 142 22.82 -0.01 3.02
CA GLU A 142 23.86 0.20 2.01
C GLU A 142 23.44 -0.37 0.65
N ALA A 143 22.86 -1.58 0.61
CA ALA A 143 22.38 -2.19 -0.62
C ALA A 143 21.28 -1.36 -1.29
N LEU A 144 20.29 -0.87 -0.52
CA LEU A 144 19.24 0.01 -1.02
C LEU A 144 19.79 1.36 -1.50
N HIS A 145 20.80 1.91 -0.80
CA HIS A 145 21.49 3.10 -1.25
C HIS A 145 22.18 2.89 -2.61
N ASP A 146 22.85 1.77 -2.81
CA ASP A 146 23.47 1.43 -4.09
C ASP A 146 22.45 1.29 -5.23
N VAL A 147 21.26 0.75 -4.95
CA VAL A 147 20.15 0.73 -5.91
C VAL A 147 19.79 2.16 -6.35
N VAL A 148 19.66 3.09 -5.41
CA VAL A 148 19.37 4.51 -5.72
C VAL A 148 20.52 5.15 -6.49
N LYS A 149 21.77 4.95 -6.06
CA LYS A 149 22.97 5.49 -6.71
C LYS A 149 23.14 4.99 -8.15
N SER A 150 22.74 3.75 -8.42
CA SER A 150 22.75 3.18 -9.76
C SER A 150 21.66 3.75 -10.68
N GLY A 151 20.69 4.49 -10.13
CA GLY A 151 19.56 5.03 -10.88
C GLY A 151 18.44 4.02 -11.15
N LYS A 152 18.47 2.84 -10.54
CA LYS A 152 17.42 1.81 -10.68
C LYS A 152 16.18 2.11 -9.83
N ALA A 153 16.34 2.86 -8.75
CA ALA A 153 15.25 3.45 -7.99
C ALA A 153 15.49 4.95 -7.80
N ARG A 154 14.42 5.77 -7.79
CA ARG A 154 14.52 7.21 -7.49
C ARG A 154 14.48 7.45 -5.97
N TYR A 155 13.59 6.73 -5.28
CA TYR A 155 13.38 6.79 -3.85
C TYR A 155 13.25 5.39 -3.26
N ILE A 156 13.45 5.29 -1.95
CA ILE A 156 13.21 4.04 -1.20
C ILE A 156 12.18 4.24 -0.09
N GLY A 157 11.44 3.19 0.21
CA GLY A 157 10.46 3.15 1.29
C GLY A 157 10.53 1.87 2.11
N ALA A 158 9.77 1.80 3.19
CA ALA A 158 9.60 0.59 3.97
C ALA A 158 8.12 0.23 4.11
N SER A 159 7.83 -1.01 4.45
CA SER A 159 6.48 -1.50 4.69
C SER A 159 6.45 -2.42 5.91
N SER A 160 5.37 -2.30 6.68
CA SER A 160 4.98 -3.16 7.81
C SER A 160 6.15 -3.62 8.70
N MET A 161 6.43 -2.84 9.73
CA MET A 161 7.45 -3.15 10.73
C MET A 161 7.19 -2.34 12.01
N TRP A 162 7.85 -2.68 13.11
CA TRP A 162 7.76 -1.89 14.33
C TRP A 162 8.44 -0.53 14.18
N ALA A 163 7.89 0.51 14.83
CA ALA A 163 8.46 1.86 14.80
C ALA A 163 9.95 1.90 15.22
N TRP A 164 10.34 1.11 16.23
CA TRP A 164 11.73 1.03 16.67
C TRP A 164 12.67 0.41 15.61
N GLN A 165 12.17 -0.54 14.81
CA GLN A 165 12.93 -1.14 13.71
C GLN A 165 13.12 -0.11 12.60
N PHE A 166 12.05 0.60 12.22
CA PHE A 166 12.12 1.66 11.23
C PHE A 166 13.07 2.78 11.67
N ALA A 167 12.99 3.19 12.93
CA ALA A 167 13.90 4.18 13.52
C ALA A 167 15.36 3.71 13.50
N THR A 168 15.61 2.45 13.81
CA THR A 168 16.94 1.83 13.75
C THR A 168 17.51 1.89 12.33
N MET A 169 16.71 1.57 11.31
CA MET A 169 17.16 1.61 9.91
C MET A 169 17.40 3.04 9.41
N GLN A 170 16.54 4.00 9.78
CA GLN A 170 16.76 5.42 9.47
C GLN A 170 18.04 5.95 10.12
N HIS A 171 18.32 5.56 11.36
CA HIS A 171 19.55 5.93 12.05
C HIS A 171 20.80 5.30 11.41
N ALA A 172 20.73 4.03 11.00
CA ALA A 172 21.80 3.39 10.26
C ALA A 172 22.11 4.12 8.95
N ALA A 173 21.08 4.58 8.23
CA ALA A 173 21.26 5.41 7.03
C ALA A 173 21.96 6.74 7.33
N ASP A 174 21.59 7.43 8.42
CA ASP A 174 22.25 8.67 8.83
C ASP A 174 23.74 8.46 9.14
N LEU A 175 24.08 7.39 9.88
CA LEU A 175 25.46 7.05 10.24
C LEU A 175 26.30 6.64 9.02
N GLY A 176 25.71 5.90 8.08
CA GLY A 176 26.36 5.46 6.85
C GLY A 176 26.42 6.52 5.74
N GLY A 177 25.73 7.66 5.91
CA GLY A 177 25.55 8.64 4.83
C GLY A 177 24.73 8.10 3.66
N TRP A 178 23.84 7.15 3.92
CA TRP A 178 23.04 6.44 2.94
C TRP A 178 21.67 7.11 2.71
N THR A 179 20.97 6.65 1.68
CA THR A 179 19.63 7.16 1.36
C THR A 179 18.67 6.77 2.47
N ARG A 180 17.90 7.74 2.98
CA ARG A 180 16.82 7.50 3.95
C ARG A 180 15.54 7.05 3.27
N PHE A 181 14.70 6.32 4.01
CA PHE A 181 13.33 6.03 3.58
C PHE A 181 12.49 7.30 3.54
N VAL A 182 11.77 7.49 2.44
CA VAL A 182 10.82 8.61 2.26
C VAL A 182 9.38 8.23 2.52
N SER A 183 9.08 6.93 2.59
CA SER A 183 7.74 6.43 2.85
C SER A 183 7.68 5.24 3.81
N MET A 184 6.53 5.09 4.46
CA MET A 184 6.10 3.92 5.21
C MET A 184 4.78 3.42 4.64
N GLN A 185 4.73 2.17 4.20
CA GLN A 185 3.53 1.51 3.69
C GLN A 185 2.99 0.55 4.76
N ASP A 186 2.07 1.03 5.61
CA ASP A 186 1.57 0.34 6.79
C ASP A 186 0.11 -0.14 6.66
N GLN A 187 -0.34 -0.96 7.61
CA GLN A 187 -1.75 -1.31 7.69
C GLN A 187 -2.50 -0.23 8.45
N TYR A 188 -3.37 0.51 7.77
CA TYR A 188 -4.15 1.53 8.46
C TYR A 188 -5.54 1.73 7.88
N ASN A 189 -6.54 1.62 8.75
CA ASN A 189 -7.96 1.83 8.45
C ASN A 189 -8.76 1.94 9.76
N LEU A 190 -10.06 2.21 9.66
CA LEU A 190 -10.93 2.33 10.84
C LEU A 190 -10.92 1.10 11.77
N LEU A 191 -10.58 -0.10 11.27
CA LEU A 191 -10.49 -1.34 12.05
C LEU A 191 -9.05 -1.67 12.48
N GLN A 192 -8.04 -0.96 12.02
CA GLN A 192 -6.65 -1.18 12.44
C GLN A 192 -5.93 0.16 12.56
N ARG A 193 -5.74 0.62 13.80
CA ARG A 193 -5.26 1.97 14.11
C ARG A 193 -4.03 1.98 15.02
N GLU A 194 -3.41 0.82 15.25
CA GLU A 194 -2.28 0.71 16.19
C GLU A 194 -1.05 1.52 15.75
N GLU A 195 -0.92 1.86 14.46
CA GLU A 195 0.14 2.74 13.94
C GLU A 195 0.06 4.18 14.49
N GLU A 196 -1.10 4.62 15.00
CA GLU A 196 -1.29 5.94 15.63
C GLU A 196 -0.46 6.10 16.91
N ARG A 197 -0.04 4.99 17.54
CA ARG A 197 0.69 5.03 18.81
C ARG A 197 2.13 5.53 18.66
N GLU A 198 2.83 5.06 17.64
CA GLU A 198 4.29 5.25 17.51
C GLU A 198 4.72 5.54 16.07
N MET A 199 4.31 4.72 15.09
CA MET A 199 4.80 4.85 13.71
C MET A 199 4.35 6.15 13.04
N HIS A 200 3.07 6.52 13.16
CA HIS A 200 2.54 7.75 12.56
C HIS A 200 3.15 9.01 13.20
N PRO A 201 3.24 9.14 14.54
CA PRO A 201 3.99 10.22 15.17
C PRO A 201 5.45 10.28 14.68
N TYR A 202 6.14 9.15 14.60
CA TYR A 202 7.52 9.09 14.11
C TYR A 202 7.63 9.53 12.64
N ALA A 203 6.72 9.06 11.78
CA ALA A 203 6.70 9.42 10.36
C ALA A 203 6.51 10.92 10.16
N LEU A 204 5.59 11.55 10.91
CA LEU A 204 5.38 12.99 10.90
C LEU A 204 6.62 13.79 11.31
N ASP A 205 7.25 13.39 12.42
CA ASP A 205 8.45 14.04 12.94
C ASP A 205 9.61 13.99 11.92
N GLN A 206 9.85 12.79 11.37
CA GLN A 206 10.94 12.51 10.44
C GLN A 206 10.64 12.91 8.99
N GLY A 207 9.43 13.37 8.69
CA GLY A 207 9.03 13.78 7.35
C GLY A 207 8.90 12.62 6.36
N VAL A 208 8.47 11.46 6.83
CA VAL A 208 8.17 10.25 6.04
C VAL A 208 6.69 10.26 5.67
N GLY A 209 6.36 10.01 4.40
CA GLY A 209 4.97 9.92 3.95
C GLY A 209 4.37 8.54 4.22
N VAL A 210 3.13 8.48 4.70
CA VAL A 210 2.46 7.20 4.95
C VAL A 210 1.55 6.81 3.78
N LEU A 211 1.66 5.55 3.35
CA LEU A 211 0.90 4.95 2.24
C LEU A 211 0.09 3.74 2.74
N PRO A 212 -1.07 3.94 3.40
CA PRO A 212 -1.82 2.84 3.98
C PRO A 212 -2.24 1.78 2.96
N TRP A 213 -1.93 0.51 3.25
CA TRP A 213 -2.53 -0.63 2.56
C TRP A 213 -3.79 -1.13 3.29
N SER A 214 -4.69 -1.77 2.54
CA SER A 214 -6.03 -2.17 3.03
C SER A 214 -6.83 -1.05 3.73
N PRO A 215 -6.95 0.17 3.15
CA PRO A 215 -7.69 1.28 3.76
C PRO A 215 -9.20 1.00 3.95
N LEU A 216 -9.72 -0.01 3.24
CA LEU A 216 -11.12 -0.48 3.33
C LEU A 216 -11.28 -1.79 4.11
N ALA A 217 -10.25 -2.23 4.84
CA ALA A 217 -10.21 -3.49 5.58
C ALA A 217 -10.67 -4.70 4.72
N ARG A 218 -10.09 -4.83 3.53
CA ARG A 218 -10.46 -5.86 2.52
C ARG A 218 -11.95 -5.89 2.16
N GLY A 219 -12.62 -4.74 2.23
CA GLY A 219 -14.03 -4.56 1.90
C GLY A 219 -15.00 -4.73 3.09
N ARG A 220 -14.50 -4.98 4.31
CA ARG A 220 -15.37 -5.03 5.51
C ARG A 220 -16.06 -3.69 5.77
N LEU A 221 -15.38 -2.58 5.50
CA LEU A 221 -15.92 -1.22 5.69
C LEU A 221 -16.90 -0.78 4.59
N THR A 222 -17.07 -1.55 3.52
CA THR A 222 -17.89 -1.16 2.36
C THR A 222 -19.24 -1.87 2.30
N ARG A 223 -19.57 -2.71 3.28
CA ARG A 223 -20.77 -3.56 3.27
C ARG A 223 -21.43 -3.66 4.65
N PRO A 224 -22.71 -4.02 4.73
CA PRO A 224 -23.38 -4.39 5.97
C PRO A 224 -22.59 -5.42 6.78
N TRP A 225 -22.65 -5.28 8.11
CA TRP A 225 -22.05 -6.26 8.99
C TRP A 225 -22.65 -7.65 8.74
N GLY A 226 -21.80 -8.69 8.70
CA GLY A 226 -22.21 -10.06 8.42
C GLY A 226 -22.49 -10.38 6.94
N GLU A 227 -22.38 -9.41 6.02
CA GLU A 227 -22.49 -9.70 4.58
C GLU A 227 -21.19 -10.31 4.05
N GLU A 228 -21.30 -11.48 3.44
CA GLU A 228 -20.17 -12.19 2.83
C GLU A 228 -20.07 -11.95 1.32
N THR A 229 -18.86 -12.00 0.78
CA THR A 229 -18.60 -11.93 -0.66
C THR A 229 -17.75 -13.13 -1.11
N SER A 230 -17.74 -13.42 -2.42
CA SER A 230 -16.89 -14.46 -3.01
C SER A 230 -15.40 -14.33 -2.61
N ARG A 231 -14.90 -13.09 -2.49
CA ARG A 231 -13.52 -12.78 -2.02
C ARG A 231 -13.29 -13.14 -0.55
N THR A 232 -14.31 -13.02 0.30
CA THR A 232 -14.20 -13.35 1.74
C THR A 232 -14.19 -14.86 1.96
N GLY A 233 -14.86 -15.62 1.08
CA GLY A 233 -14.94 -17.08 1.15
C GLY A 233 -13.66 -17.82 0.74
N THR A 234 -12.78 -17.21 -0.05
CA THR A 234 -11.58 -17.88 -0.60
C THR A 234 -10.24 -17.27 -0.18
N ASP A 235 -10.23 -16.05 0.37
CA ASP A 235 -9.01 -15.41 0.84
C ASP A 235 -8.69 -15.79 2.30
N LEU A 236 -7.82 -16.79 2.46
CA LEU A 236 -7.31 -17.27 3.76
C LEU A 236 -6.72 -16.13 4.61
N VAL A 237 -6.20 -15.05 3.99
CA VAL A 237 -5.68 -13.88 4.70
C VAL A 237 -6.81 -12.98 5.22
N THR A 238 -7.91 -12.84 4.48
CA THR A 238 -9.10 -12.14 5.00
C THR A 238 -9.71 -12.89 6.19
N GLN A 239 -9.57 -14.21 6.22
CA GLN A 239 -10.06 -15.05 7.31
C GLN A 239 -9.19 -14.96 8.57
N SER A 240 -7.91 -14.61 8.48
CA SER A 240 -7.03 -14.48 9.64
C SER A 240 -6.99 -13.08 10.27
N MET A 241 -7.42 -12.05 9.53
CA MET A 241 -7.34 -10.65 9.96
C MET A 241 -8.67 -10.09 10.46
N TYR A 242 -8.61 -9.04 11.31
CA TYR A 242 -9.76 -8.30 11.83
C TYR A 242 -10.74 -9.15 12.65
N ASN A 243 -10.25 -10.08 13.46
CA ASN A 243 -11.09 -10.97 14.27
C ASN A 243 -10.95 -10.74 15.78
N GLN A 244 -10.21 -9.70 16.19
CA GLN A 244 -9.86 -9.47 17.59
C GLN A 244 -10.96 -8.76 18.41
N ALA A 245 -11.84 -7.99 17.77
CA ALA A 245 -12.78 -7.11 18.48
C ALA A 245 -14.10 -6.94 17.70
N GLU A 246 -14.85 -8.05 17.57
CA GLU A 246 -16.06 -8.14 16.75
C GLU A 246 -17.11 -7.07 17.07
N ASP A 247 -17.41 -6.84 18.35
CA ASP A 247 -18.41 -5.85 18.76
C ASP A 247 -18.00 -4.42 18.37
N ALA A 248 -16.71 -4.10 18.50
CA ALA A 248 -16.16 -2.82 18.07
C ALA A 248 -16.17 -2.70 16.54
N ASP A 249 -15.79 -3.76 15.82
CA ASP A 249 -15.82 -3.82 14.36
C ASP A 249 -17.22 -3.60 13.79
N ARG A 250 -18.23 -4.22 14.42
CA ARG A 250 -19.63 -4.00 14.08
C ARG A 250 -20.03 -2.54 14.30
N ALA A 251 -19.74 -2.00 15.48
CA ALA A 251 -20.10 -0.62 15.82
C ALA A 251 -19.44 0.42 14.89
N ILE A 252 -18.18 0.20 14.49
CA ILE A 252 -17.46 1.03 13.51
C ILE A 252 -18.10 0.92 12.13
N THR A 253 -18.38 -0.29 11.66
CA THR A 253 -19.03 -0.52 10.35
C THR A 253 -20.40 0.15 10.29
N GLU A 254 -21.17 0.10 11.38
CA GLU A 254 -22.44 0.81 11.52
C GLU A 254 -22.26 2.34 11.59
N ALA A 255 -21.19 2.85 12.19
CA ALA A 255 -20.88 4.28 12.18
C ALA A 255 -20.59 4.77 10.75
N VAL A 256 -19.80 4.02 9.99
CA VAL A 256 -19.56 4.29 8.56
C VAL A 256 -20.88 4.30 7.78
N ALA A 257 -21.76 3.33 8.04
CA ALA A 257 -23.08 3.27 7.41
C ALA A 257 -23.91 4.51 7.71
N ARG A 258 -24.01 4.93 8.98
CA ARG A 258 -24.78 6.12 9.38
C ARG A 258 -24.28 7.39 8.70
N VAL A 259 -22.96 7.61 8.66
CA VAL A 259 -22.38 8.79 8.00
C VAL A 259 -22.61 8.74 6.49
N ALA A 260 -22.44 7.58 5.87
CA ALA A 260 -22.68 7.37 4.45
C ALA A 260 -24.14 7.65 4.07
N ASP A 261 -25.10 7.10 4.83
CA ASP A 261 -26.52 7.27 4.61
C ASP A 261 -26.96 8.73 4.79
N ALA A 262 -26.45 9.40 5.84
CA ALA A 262 -26.75 10.82 6.09
C ALA A 262 -26.25 11.75 4.97
N ARG A 263 -25.13 11.39 4.32
CA ARG A 263 -24.54 12.14 3.21
C ARG A 263 -25.04 11.69 1.83
N GLY A 264 -25.75 10.57 1.74
CA GLY A 264 -26.19 9.99 0.47
C GLY A 264 -25.03 9.52 -0.43
N ILE A 265 -23.92 9.06 0.17
CA ILE A 265 -22.72 8.60 -0.54
C ILE A 265 -22.35 7.16 -0.17
N PRO A 266 -21.58 6.43 -1.00
CA PRO A 266 -21.09 5.09 -0.67
C PRO A 266 -20.20 5.05 0.57
N ARG A 267 -20.31 3.95 1.34
CA ARG A 267 -19.48 3.68 2.54
C ARG A 267 -17.97 3.73 2.26
N ALA A 268 -17.57 3.27 1.07
CA ALA A 268 -16.17 3.31 0.63
C ALA A 268 -15.64 4.76 0.60
N GLN A 269 -16.45 5.71 0.16
CA GLN A 269 -16.05 7.12 0.11
C GLN A 269 -15.85 7.70 1.50
N VAL A 270 -16.71 7.35 2.47
CA VAL A 270 -16.56 7.76 3.89
C VAL A 270 -15.29 7.18 4.50
N ALA A 271 -15.08 5.88 4.36
CA ALA A 271 -13.92 5.21 4.94
C ALA A 271 -12.59 5.72 4.35
N LEU A 272 -12.52 5.92 3.03
CA LEU A 272 -11.33 6.49 2.37
C LEU A 272 -11.11 7.96 2.72
N ALA A 273 -12.18 8.76 2.83
CA ALA A 273 -12.09 10.14 3.27
C ALA A 273 -11.58 10.22 4.72
N TRP A 274 -12.00 9.30 5.59
CA TRP A 274 -11.46 9.21 6.94
C TRP A 274 -9.95 8.94 6.91
N VAL A 275 -9.50 7.90 6.21
CA VAL A 275 -8.06 7.53 6.13
C VAL A 275 -7.23 8.71 5.64
N ARG A 276 -7.68 9.42 4.59
CA ARG A 276 -6.96 10.58 4.03
C ARG A 276 -6.86 11.79 4.97
N GLN A 277 -7.79 11.94 5.92
CA GLN A 277 -7.78 13.07 6.86
C GLN A 277 -6.88 12.82 8.06
N GLN A 278 -6.28 11.64 8.17
CA GLN A 278 -5.37 11.31 9.26
C GLN A 278 -4.01 11.98 9.02
N PRO A 279 -3.44 12.68 10.01
CA PRO A 279 -2.34 13.62 9.76
C PRO A 279 -1.11 13.04 9.07
N ALA A 280 -0.75 11.79 9.37
CA ALA A 280 0.43 11.12 8.79
C ALA A 280 0.20 10.60 7.36
N VAL A 281 -1.06 10.38 6.97
CA VAL A 281 -1.42 9.73 5.70
C VAL A 281 -1.18 10.67 4.54
N THR A 282 -0.35 10.23 3.59
CA THR A 282 -0.12 10.93 2.32
C THR A 282 -1.14 10.49 1.26
N SER A 283 -1.24 9.18 1.02
CA SER A 283 -2.11 8.64 -0.03
C SER A 283 -2.44 7.17 0.25
N PRO A 284 -3.72 6.77 0.37
CA PRO A 284 -4.10 5.38 0.59
C PRO A 284 -3.95 4.55 -0.70
N ILE A 285 -3.55 3.29 -0.54
CA ILE A 285 -3.46 2.30 -1.63
C ILE A 285 -4.80 1.57 -1.75
N VAL A 286 -5.49 1.77 -2.86
CA VAL A 286 -6.82 1.20 -3.11
C VAL A 286 -6.74 0.10 -4.15
N GLY A 287 -7.28 -1.08 -3.83
CA GLY A 287 -7.48 -2.16 -4.80
C GLY A 287 -8.81 -2.03 -5.53
N ALA A 288 -8.81 -2.13 -6.86
CA ALA A 288 -10.01 -2.03 -7.68
C ALA A 288 -10.28 -3.34 -8.45
N THR A 289 -11.46 -3.93 -8.23
CA THR A 289 -11.91 -5.15 -8.94
C THR A 289 -13.35 -5.05 -9.43
N LYS A 290 -14.01 -3.90 -9.23
CA LYS A 290 -15.34 -3.58 -9.75
C LYS A 290 -15.32 -2.16 -10.32
N PRO A 291 -16.08 -1.86 -11.39
CA PRO A 291 -15.96 -0.59 -12.12
C PRO A 291 -16.01 0.67 -11.24
N HIS A 292 -16.90 0.70 -10.23
CA HIS A 292 -17.09 1.85 -9.35
C HIS A 292 -15.98 2.06 -8.30
N HIS A 293 -15.08 1.09 -8.08
CA HIS A 293 -14.07 1.20 -7.01
C HIS A 293 -13.13 2.41 -7.23
N ILE A 294 -12.74 2.68 -8.47
CA ILE A 294 -11.88 3.83 -8.80
C ILE A 294 -12.65 5.13 -8.62
N ASP A 295 -13.90 5.17 -9.07
CA ASP A 295 -14.77 6.35 -8.94
C ASP A 295 -15.00 6.71 -7.48
N ASP A 296 -15.28 5.72 -6.62
CA ASP A 296 -15.45 5.93 -5.19
C ASP A 296 -14.15 6.41 -4.53
N ALA A 297 -13.01 5.84 -4.92
CA ALA A 297 -11.73 6.28 -4.38
C ALA A 297 -11.41 7.73 -4.75
N VAL A 298 -11.65 8.10 -6.00
CA VAL A 298 -11.44 9.46 -6.51
C VAL A 298 -12.44 10.43 -5.88
N ALA A 299 -13.72 10.06 -5.76
CA ALA A 299 -14.74 10.87 -5.11
C ALA A 299 -14.42 11.12 -3.62
N SER A 300 -13.79 10.16 -2.94
CA SER A 300 -13.33 10.37 -1.56
C SER A 300 -12.36 11.55 -1.41
N THR A 301 -11.66 11.94 -2.48
CA THR A 301 -10.65 13.01 -2.44
C THR A 301 -11.23 14.39 -2.18
N THR A 302 -12.50 14.61 -2.55
CA THR A 302 -13.21 15.89 -2.39
C THR A 302 -14.07 15.94 -1.12
N ILE A 303 -14.16 14.85 -0.38
CA ILE A 303 -14.94 14.76 0.85
C ILE A 303 -14.08 15.23 2.04
N THR A 304 -14.64 16.17 2.81
CA THR A 304 -14.16 16.55 4.14
C THR A 304 -15.19 16.10 5.17
N LEU A 305 -14.77 15.27 6.12
CA LEU A 305 -15.61 14.83 7.24
C LEU A 305 -15.57 15.89 8.34
N THR A 306 -16.69 16.11 9.02
CA THR A 306 -16.72 17.07 10.13
C THR A 306 -16.04 16.48 11.37
N PRO A 307 -15.62 17.31 12.33
CA PRO A 307 -15.09 16.82 13.60
C PRO A 307 -16.02 15.84 14.31
N GLU A 308 -17.34 16.05 14.24
CA GLU A 308 -18.35 15.17 14.82
C GLU A 308 -18.40 13.81 14.11
N GLU A 309 -18.30 13.80 12.78
CA GLU A 309 -18.28 12.56 12.01
C GLU A 309 -17.00 11.77 12.27
N LEU A 310 -15.84 12.42 12.25
CA LEU A 310 -14.56 11.79 12.61
C LEU A 310 -14.65 11.16 13.99
N ALA A 311 -15.11 11.92 15.00
CA ALA A 311 -15.30 11.41 16.36
C ALA A 311 -16.27 10.22 16.40
N SER A 312 -17.36 10.25 15.63
CA SER A 312 -18.35 9.17 15.59
C SER A 312 -17.81 7.87 14.97
N LEU A 313 -16.93 7.99 13.98
CA LEU A 313 -16.28 6.86 13.31
C LEU A 313 -15.21 6.23 14.23
N GLU A 314 -14.55 7.06 15.03
CA GLU A 314 -13.43 6.66 15.88
C GLU A 314 -13.84 6.16 17.27
N ALA A 315 -14.94 6.67 17.82
CA ALA A 315 -15.41 6.39 19.17
C ALA A 315 -15.55 4.90 19.53
N PRO A 316 -16.00 3.99 18.63
CA PRO A 316 -16.15 2.58 18.99
C PRO A 316 -14.84 1.78 18.91
N TYR A 317 -13.73 2.41 18.47
CA TYR A 317 -12.44 1.72 18.39
C TYR A 317 -11.97 1.28 19.79
N THR A 318 -11.44 0.05 19.84
CA THR A 318 -10.84 -0.54 21.04
C THR A 318 -9.44 -1.03 20.71
N PRO A 319 -8.47 -0.95 21.65
CA PRO A 319 -7.11 -1.43 21.44
C PRO A 319 -7.03 -2.85 20.91
N ARG A 320 -6.11 -3.08 19.97
CA ARG A 320 -5.89 -4.38 19.30
C ARG A 320 -4.41 -4.71 19.28
N ASN A 321 -4.09 -5.96 18.98
CA ASN A 321 -2.74 -6.28 18.53
C ASN A 321 -2.61 -5.84 17.06
N PRO A 322 -1.44 -5.31 16.65
CA PRO A 322 -1.14 -5.13 15.24
C PRO A 322 -1.32 -6.46 14.48
N GLU A 323 -1.59 -6.39 13.19
CA GLU A 323 -1.70 -7.55 12.30
C GLU A 323 -0.95 -7.26 10.99
N GLY A 324 -0.69 -8.29 10.17
CA GLY A 324 -0.21 -8.08 8.80
C GLY A 324 1.23 -7.56 8.65
N PHE A 325 2.05 -7.63 9.70
CA PHE A 325 3.49 -7.31 9.68
C PHE A 325 4.40 -8.55 9.84
N GLU A 326 3.83 -9.72 10.11
CA GLU A 326 4.52 -11.02 10.04
C GLU A 326 4.64 -11.53 8.59
#